data_AF-A0A9X6YSR3-F1
#
_entry.id   AF-A0A9X6YSR3-F1
#
_cell.length_a   1.000
_cell.length_b   1.000
_cell.length_c   1.000
_cell.angle_alpha   90.00
_cell.angle_beta   90.00
_cell.angle_gamma   90.00
#
_symmetry.space_group_name_H-M   'P 1'
#
loop_
_entity.id
_entity.type
_entity.pdbx_description
1 polymer ?
#
loop_
_entity_poly.entity_id
_entity_poly.type
_entity_poly.pdbx_seq_one_letter_code
_entity_poly.pdbx_strand_id
1 'polypeptide(L)'
;MKKEERMAKEISEQLGGIKNIRSIAHCMTRLRLTLHDESKVNMDLLKKVEGVMGVIEDETLQVVVGPGTVNKVAAEMEGLTGLRIGEIADHHLEDIGQEMKSEIKKKNNTPVKNFLRKIGSIFIPLIPGLVASGIINGVANFAKNAGADPNATWLQMLLLIGGGIFTFLGILVGWNTAKEFGGTPVLGAIAGILIFNPAMANVKLFGEALVPGRGGLFAVIFAAWLMVVVERQVRKAVPNAVDIIVTPLITVLVVSIVTMLAIQPLAGFLSDGITSGINAILNIGGAFAGAVLAGTFLPLVMVGLHHGLTPIHMEFINQTHVTPLLPVLAMAGAGQVGAAIAIYVKTKNKRLRNVIKGGLPVGFLGIGEPLLYGVTLPLGKPFITACLGAAVGGAFQAVMQTASLGIGVSGLSLIPLIADNKYLLYFLGLVIAYAFGFIFTYFFGFKEEMAENI
;
A
#
# COMPACT_ATOMS: atom_id res chain seq x y z
N MET A 1 -24.19 12.96 21.98
CA MET A 1 -24.07 13.04 20.50
C MET A 1 -23.82 14.49 20.12
N LYS A 2 -22.95 14.73 19.14
CA LYS A 2 -22.76 16.08 18.58
C LYS A 2 -24.02 16.49 17.81
N LYS A 3 -24.24 17.80 17.62
CA LYS A 3 -25.45 18.34 16.95
C LYS A 3 -25.60 17.77 15.54
N GLU A 4 -24.50 17.67 14.80
CA GLU A 4 -24.43 17.20 13.41
C GLU A 4 -24.63 15.68 13.30
N GLU A 5 -24.09 14.91 14.24
CA GLU A 5 -24.29 13.46 14.35
C GLU A 5 -25.76 13.11 14.62
N ARG A 6 -26.43 13.88 15.50
CA ARG A 6 -27.86 13.74 15.76
C ARG A 6 -28.69 14.05 14.51
N MET A 7 -28.36 15.14 13.83
CA MET A 7 -29.05 15.55 12.60
C MET A 7 -28.90 14.51 11.49
N ALA A 8 -27.70 13.96 11.28
CA ALA A 8 -27.45 12.90 10.29
C ALA A 8 -28.30 11.64 10.57
N LYS A 9 -28.40 11.25 11.85
CA LYS A 9 -29.19 10.09 12.26
C LYS A 9 -30.69 10.32 12.07
N GLU A 10 -31.21 11.46 12.53
CA GLU A 10 -32.63 11.82 12.39
C GLU A 10 -33.04 11.94 10.91
N ILE A 11 -32.19 12.56 10.07
CA ILE A 11 -32.39 12.59 8.62
C ILE A 11 -32.46 11.16 8.08
N SER A 12 -31.49 10.30 8.39
CA SER A 12 -31.44 8.91 7.90
C SER A 12 -32.68 8.10 8.28
N GLU A 13 -33.23 8.29 9.48
CA GLU A 13 -34.45 7.62 9.93
C GLU A 13 -35.67 8.04 9.10
N GLN A 14 -35.80 9.33 8.80
CA GLN A 14 -36.91 9.85 7.98
C GLN A 14 -36.80 9.49 6.50
N LEU A 15 -35.62 9.01 6.06
CA LEU A 15 -35.40 8.51 4.70
C LEU A 15 -35.74 7.01 4.56
N GLY A 16 -36.32 6.36 5.57
CA GLY A 16 -36.54 4.90 5.55
C GLY A 16 -35.32 4.09 5.99
N GLY A 17 -34.38 4.74 6.68
CA GLY A 17 -33.17 4.14 7.23
C GLY A 17 -31.94 4.28 6.34
N ILE A 18 -30.77 4.05 6.94
CA ILE A 18 -29.44 4.18 6.32
C ILE A 18 -29.33 3.34 5.03
N LYS A 19 -29.96 2.16 5.00
CA LYS A 19 -29.97 1.26 3.83
C LYS A 19 -30.75 1.78 2.62
N ASN A 20 -31.60 2.79 2.80
CA ASN A 20 -32.35 3.40 1.70
C ASN A 20 -31.55 4.50 0.99
N ILE A 21 -30.41 4.92 1.54
CA ILE A 21 -29.58 5.96 0.97
C ILE A 21 -28.66 5.34 -0.08
N ARG A 22 -28.84 5.77 -1.33
CA ARG A 22 -28.08 5.32 -2.49
C ARG A 22 -26.87 6.19 -2.78
N SER A 23 -26.88 7.49 -2.52
CA SER A 23 -25.67 8.31 -2.68
C SER A 23 -25.74 9.53 -1.79
N ILE A 24 -24.57 10.03 -1.38
CA ILE A 24 -24.44 11.26 -0.61
C ILE A 24 -23.55 12.22 -1.38
N ALA A 25 -24.07 13.40 -1.68
CA ALA A 25 -23.29 14.53 -2.17
C ALA A 25 -23.70 15.79 -1.41
N HIS A 26 -22.94 16.87 -1.53
CA HIS A 26 -23.38 18.16 -1.01
C HIS A 26 -22.83 19.33 -1.83
N CYS A 27 -23.53 20.45 -1.76
CA CYS A 27 -23.04 21.74 -2.25
C CYS A 27 -22.75 22.67 -1.07
N MET A 28 -22.79 23.98 -1.30
CA MET A 28 -22.48 24.97 -0.26
C MET A 28 -23.51 24.99 0.88
N THR A 29 -24.78 24.64 0.65
CA THR A 29 -25.85 24.74 1.67
C THR A 29 -26.79 23.53 1.75
N ARG A 30 -26.64 22.56 0.85
CA ARG A 30 -27.60 21.45 0.68
C ARG A 30 -26.90 20.11 0.65
N LEU A 31 -27.44 19.16 1.40
CA LEU A 31 -27.13 17.75 1.32
C LEU A 31 -27.98 17.14 0.21
N ARG A 32 -27.38 16.50 -0.78
CA ARG A 32 -28.04 15.86 -1.92
C ARG A 32 -27.99 14.36 -1.76
N LEU A 33 -29.15 13.73 -1.79
CA LEU A 33 -29.30 12.31 -1.51
C LEU A 33 -30.03 11.65 -2.68
N THR A 34 -29.44 10.59 -3.22
CA THR A 34 -30.18 9.65 -4.07
C THR A 34 -30.67 8.52 -3.17
N LEU A 35 -31.91 8.07 -3.35
CA LEU A 35 -32.49 7.00 -2.55
C LEU A 35 -32.76 5.76 -3.41
N HIS A 36 -32.83 4.59 -2.77
CA HIS A 36 -33.28 3.35 -3.43
C HIS A 36 -34.80 3.35 -3.65
N ASP A 37 -35.56 3.90 -2.70
CA ASP A 37 -37.02 3.94 -2.72
C ASP A 37 -37.52 5.23 -2.08
N GLU A 38 -38.03 6.15 -2.90
CA GLU A 38 -38.54 7.45 -2.44
C GLU A 38 -39.86 7.33 -1.66
N SER A 39 -40.61 6.23 -1.83
CA SER A 39 -41.89 6.03 -1.13
C SER A 39 -41.73 5.86 0.38
N LYS A 40 -40.52 5.57 0.85
CA LYS A 40 -40.19 5.41 2.27
C LYS A 40 -39.82 6.73 2.96
N VAL A 41 -39.77 7.84 2.22
CA VAL A 41 -39.41 9.15 2.77
C VAL A 41 -40.60 9.76 3.49
N ASN A 42 -40.40 10.11 4.75
CA ASN A 42 -41.37 10.90 5.51
C ASN A 42 -41.06 12.39 5.37
N MET A 43 -41.58 13.02 4.32
CA MET A 43 -41.32 14.43 4.01
C MET A 43 -41.76 15.41 5.10
N ASP A 44 -42.86 15.10 5.79
CA ASP A 44 -43.40 15.96 6.84
C ASP A 44 -42.55 15.95 8.11
N LEU A 45 -41.99 14.80 8.46
CA LEU A 45 -41.08 14.66 9.60
C LEU A 45 -39.66 15.13 9.25
N LEU A 46 -39.20 14.90 8.01
CA LEU A 46 -37.88 15.37 7.55
C LEU A 46 -37.75 16.90 7.63
N LYS A 47 -38.82 17.64 7.33
CA LYS A 47 -38.87 19.11 7.50
C LYS A 47 -38.87 19.57 8.95
N LYS A 48 -39.20 18.69 9.90
CA LYS A 48 -39.26 19.00 11.35
C LYS A 48 -37.96 18.65 12.09
N VAL A 49 -37.00 18.01 11.41
CA VAL A 49 -35.69 17.71 11.99
C VAL A 49 -34.98 19.01 12.37
N GLU A 50 -34.48 19.07 13.61
CA GLU A 50 -33.90 20.30 14.16
C GLU A 50 -32.63 20.70 13.37
N GLY A 51 -32.68 21.84 12.68
CA GLY A 51 -31.60 22.35 11.84
C GLY A 51 -31.78 22.12 10.33
N VAL A 52 -32.84 21.42 9.92
CA VAL A 52 -33.29 21.38 8.52
C VAL A 52 -34.10 22.66 8.24
N MET A 53 -33.64 23.45 7.28
CA MET A 53 -34.29 24.70 6.85
C MET A 53 -35.27 24.49 5.69
N GLY A 54 -35.18 23.35 5.01
CA GLY A 54 -36.06 23.00 3.91
C GLY A 54 -35.67 21.69 3.26
N VAL A 55 -36.60 21.12 2.51
CA VAL A 55 -36.39 19.92 1.69
C VAL A 55 -36.90 20.24 0.29
N ILE A 56 -36.08 19.99 -0.72
CA ILE A 56 -36.38 20.23 -2.12
C ILE A 56 -36.31 18.88 -2.84
N GLU A 57 -37.37 18.53 -3.55
CA GLU A 57 -37.39 17.41 -4.48
C GLU A 57 -37.04 17.94 -5.88
N ASP A 58 -36.04 17.32 -6.50
CA ASP A 58 -35.51 17.62 -7.83
C ASP A 58 -34.94 16.29 -8.39
N GLU A 59 -33.93 16.30 -9.25
CA GLU A 59 -33.20 15.07 -9.65
C GLU A 59 -32.62 14.25 -8.48
N THR A 60 -32.44 14.88 -7.31
CA THR A 60 -32.06 14.24 -6.04
C THR A 60 -32.82 14.90 -4.90
N LEU A 61 -33.04 14.19 -3.80
CA LEU A 61 -33.62 14.77 -2.59
C LEU A 61 -32.60 15.69 -1.92
N GLN A 62 -32.91 16.99 -1.83
CA GLN A 62 -31.99 17.99 -1.27
C GLN A 62 -32.48 18.48 0.09
N VAL A 63 -31.71 18.19 1.14
CA VAL A 63 -31.96 18.68 2.51
C VAL A 63 -31.11 19.93 2.74
N VAL A 64 -31.77 21.06 2.98
CA VAL A 64 -31.13 22.36 3.20
C VAL A 64 -30.77 22.50 4.67
N VAL A 65 -29.48 22.46 5.00
CA VAL A 65 -28.95 22.53 6.39
C VAL A 65 -28.00 23.71 6.61
N GLY A 66 -27.64 24.42 5.53
CA GLY A 66 -26.89 25.68 5.59
C GLY A 66 -25.37 25.53 5.40
N PRO A 67 -24.69 26.67 5.18
CA PRO A 67 -23.26 26.69 4.90
C PRO A 67 -22.42 26.26 6.09
N GLY A 68 -21.39 25.46 5.83
CA GLY A 68 -20.50 24.89 6.85
C GLY A 68 -21.09 23.68 7.60
N THR A 69 -22.37 23.70 7.95
CA THR A 69 -23.08 22.57 8.58
C THR A 69 -23.18 21.37 7.64
N VAL A 70 -23.45 21.62 6.36
CA VAL A 70 -23.64 20.56 5.36
C VAL A 70 -22.45 19.62 5.21
N ASN A 71 -21.21 20.13 5.26
CA ASN A 71 -20.00 19.33 5.16
C ASN A 71 -19.87 18.36 6.34
N LYS A 72 -20.21 18.83 7.55
CA LYS A 72 -20.14 18.03 8.77
C LYS A 72 -21.23 16.97 8.79
N VAL A 73 -22.47 17.33 8.44
CA VAL A 73 -23.58 16.37 8.36
C VAL A 73 -23.31 15.31 7.29
N ALA A 74 -22.73 15.69 6.14
CA ALA A 74 -22.32 14.73 5.12
C ALA A 74 -21.24 13.75 5.62
N ALA A 75 -20.24 14.24 6.37
CA ALA A 75 -19.20 13.39 6.96
C ALA A 75 -19.76 12.43 8.04
N GLU A 76 -20.71 12.88 8.86
CA GLU A 76 -21.39 12.01 9.83
C GLU A 76 -22.29 10.97 9.12
N MET A 77 -22.97 11.35 8.03
CA MET A 77 -23.73 10.44 7.18
C MET A 77 -22.82 9.40 6.50
N GLU A 78 -21.62 9.78 6.05
CA GLU A 78 -20.59 8.88 5.53
C GLU A 78 -20.15 7.86 6.61
N GLY A 79 -19.96 8.30 7.86
CA GLY A 79 -19.67 7.41 8.98
C GLY A 79 -20.79 6.42 9.32
N LEU A 80 -22.06 6.85 9.18
CA LEU A 80 -23.24 6.02 9.45
C LEU A 80 -23.56 5.04 8.32
N THR A 81 -23.36 5.45 7.06
CA THR A 81 -23.70 4.67 5.85
C THR A 81 -22.54 3.83 5.33
N GLY A 82 -21.30 4.23 5.60
CA GLY A 82 -20.11 3.68 4.96
C GLY A 82 -19.88 4.17 3.53
N LEU A 83 -20.70 5.10 3.02
CA LEU A 83 -20.61 5.68 1.68
C LEU A 83 -19.76 6.93 1.68
N ARG A 84 -18.72 7.01 0.84
CA ARG A 84 -17.98 8.27 0.70
C ARG A 84 -18.79 9.32 -0.04
N ILE A 85 -18.54 10.58 0.26
CA ILE A 85 -19.18 11.70 -0.43
C ILE A 85 -18.83 11.64 -1.93
N GLY A 86 -19.86 11.52 -2.77
CA GLY A 86 -19.74 11.35 -4.22
C GLY A 86 -19.76 9.89 -4.70
N GLU A 87 -19.82 8.90 -3.81
CA GLU A 87 -20.04 7.49 -4.15
C GLU A 87 -21.53 7.15 -4.25
N ILE A 88 -21.86 6.29 -5.23
CA ILE A 88 -23.18 5.68 -5.37
C ILE A 88 -23.09 4.28 -4.74
N ALA A 89 -23.88 4.04 -3.71
CA ALA A 89 -24.22 2.73 -3.14
C ALA A 89 -24.78 1.85 -4.25
N ASP A 90 -23.88 1.13 -4.89
CA ASP A 90 -24.22 -0.05 -5.64
C ASP A 90 -23.14 -1.09 -5.31
N HIS A 91 -23.17 -1.53 -4.06
CA HIS A 91 -22.12 -2.30 -3.39
C HIS A 91 -22.06 -3.80 -3.73
N HIS A 92 -22.95 -4.37 -4.52
CA HIS A 92 -23.02 -5.84 -4.65
C HIS A 92 -21.71 -6.50 -5.15
N LEU A 93 -20.95 -5.84 -6.04
CA LEU A 93 -19.65 -6.32 -6.54
C LEU A 93 -18.52 -6.12 -5.53
N GLU A 94 -18.47 -4.95 -4.88
CA GLU A 94 -17.46 -4.64 -3.88
C GLU A 94 -17.68 -5.47 -2.61
N ASP A 95 -18.93 -5.72 -2.23
CA ASP A 95 -19.32 -6.60 -1.13
C ASP A 95 -18.87 -8.03 -1.41
N ILE A 96 -19.14 -8.58 -2.61
CA ILE A 96 -18.61 -9.90 -3.01
C ILE A 96 -17.06 -9.89 -2.93
N GLY A 97 -16.42 -8.84 -3.43
CA GLY A 97 -14.96 -8.68 -3.36
C GLY A 97 -14.43 -8.63 -1.93
N GLN A 98 -15.11 -7.92 -1.02
CA GLN A 98 -14.75 -7.77 0.39
C GLN A 98 -15.03 -9.04 1.19
N GLU A 99 -16.16 -9.72 0.94
CA GLU A 99 -16.49 -11.02 1.50
C GLU A 99 -15.43 -12.05 1.09
N MET A 100 -15.11 -12.15 -0.21
CA MET A 100 -14.02 -13.00 -0.70
C MET A 100 -12.69 -12.65 -0.04
N LYS A 101 -12.34 -11.37 0.07
CA LYS A 101 -11.13 -10.92 0.78
C LYS A 101 -11.11 -11.41 2.23
N SER A 102 -12.25 -11.30 2.93
CA SER A 102 -12.38 -11.71 4.33
C SER A 102 -12.31 -13.24 4.50
N GLU A 103 -12.95 -14.01 3.62
CA GLU A 103 -12.91 -15.47 3.60
C GLU A 103 -11.51 -15.98 3.30
N ILE A 104 -10.86 -15.41 2.28
CA ILE A 104 -9.50 -15.74 1.90
C ILE A 104 -8.57 -15.45 3.09
N LYS A 105 -8.76 -14.33 3.81
CA LYS A 105 -7.99 -14.02 5.01
C LYS A 105 -8.19 -15.05 6.13
N LYS A 106 -9.43 -15.51 6.36
CA LYS A 106 -9.77 -16.57 7.34
C LYS A 106 -9.16 -17.92 6.97
N LYS A 107 -9.35 -18.38 5.72
CA LYS A 107 -8.81 -19.64 5.20
C LYS A 107 -7.28 -19.66 5.18
N ASN A 108 -6.65 -18.49 5.02
CA ASN A 108 -5.20 -18.35 4.94
C ASN A 108 -4.54 -17.90 6.26
N ASN A 109 -5.08 -18.28 7.41
CA ASN A 109 -4.51 -17.97 8.72
C ASN A 109 -3.43 -18.98 9.16
N THR A 110 -2.36 -19.12 8.37
CA THR A 110 -1.24 -20.03 8.71
C THR A 110 -0.11 -19.27 9.43
N PRO A 111 0.73 -19.94 10.25
CA PRO A 111 1.83 -19.31 10.98
C PRO A 111 2.79 -18.50 10.08
N VAL A 112 3.16 -19.06 8.92
CA VAL A 112 4.05 -18.38 7.95
C VAL A 112 3.40 -17.12 7.39
N LYS A 113 2.11 -17.17 7.04
CA LYS A 113 1.39 -16.00 6.53
C LYS A 113 1.21 -14.94 7.61
N ASN A 114 1.00 -15.33 8.86
CA ASN A 114 0.96 -14.42 10.00
C ASN A 114 2.31 -13.75 10.25
N PHE A 115 3.41 -14.48 10.11
CA PHE A 115 4.74 -13.92 10.19
C PHE A 115 4.96 -12.86 9.09
N LEU A 116 4.66 -13.17 7.83
CA LEU A 116 4.75 -12.22 6.72
C LEU A 116 3.87 -10.98 6.91
N ARG A 117 2.67 -11.14 7.50
CA ARG A 117 1.81 -9.99 7.86
C ARG A 117 2.47 -9.10 8.90
N LYS A 118 3.03 -9.67 9.97
CA LYS A 118 3.75 -8.90 11.00
C LYS A 118 4.91 -8.12 10.40
N ILE A 119 5.68 -8.75 9.51
CA ILE A 119 6.74 -8.06 8.78
C ILE A 119 6.16 -6.91 7.94
N GLY A 120 5.07 -7.15 7.20
CA GLY A 120 4.38 -6.09 6.45
C GLY A 120 3.90 -4.93 7.34
N SER A 121 3.34 -5.21 8.53
CA SER A 121 2.88 -4.20 9.50
C SER A 121 3.96 -3.22 9.93
N ILE A 122 5.24 -3.64 9.92
CA ILE A 122 6.38 -2.75 10.24
C ILE A 122 6.54 -1.65 9.18
N PHE A 123 6.26 -1.98 7.91
CA PHE A 123 6.51 -1.10 6.76
C PHE A 123 5.27 -0.36 6.26
N ILE A 124 4.06 -0.90 6.46
CA ILE A 124 2.81 -0.24 6.01
C ILE A 124 2.71 1.22 6.48
N PRO A 125 2.99 1.57 7.76
CA PRO A 125 2.96 2.96 8.22
C PRO A 125 3.99 3.87 7.53
N LEU A 126 5.03 3.30 6.92
CA LEU A 126 6.09 4.04 6.23
C LEU A 126 5.77 4.30 4.76
N ILE A 127 4.85 3.54 4.15
CA ILE A 127 4.52 3.61 2.72
C ILE A 127 4.20 5.04 2.26
N PRO A 128 3.34 5.84 2.93
CA PRO A 128 3.04 7.19 2.46
C PRO A 128 4.27 8.09 2.34
N GLY A 129 5.17 8.02 3.33
CA GLY A 129 6.42 8.77 3.32
C GLY A 129 7.38 8.27 2.24
N LEU A 130 7.50 6.94 2.07
CA LEU A 130 8.34 6.34 1.04
C LEU A 130 7.91 6.71 -0.37
N VAL A 131 6.59 6.73 -0.61
CA VAL A 131 6.02 7.16 -1.89
C VAL A 131 6.33 8.63 -2.17
N ALA A 132 6.08 9.53 -1.19
CA ALA A 132 6.36 10.95 -1.35
C ALA A 132 7.86 11.21 -1.64
N SER A 133 8.73 10.64 -0.82
CA SER A 133 10.18 10.72 -0.97
C SER A 133 10.68 10.12 -2.28
N GLY A 134 10.13 8.99 -2.69
CA GLY A 134 10.45 8.33 -3.94
C GLY A 134 10.07 9.18 -5.17
N ILE A 135 8.87 9.75 -5.21
CA ILE A 135 8.43 10.63 -6.30
C ILE A 135 9.31 11.88 -6.39
N ILE A 136 9.60 12.53 -5.25
CA ILE A 136 10.45 13.72 -5.20
C ILE A 136 11.86 13.39 -5.74
N ASN A 137 12.46 12.29 -5.28
CA ASN A 137 13.75 11.83 -5.79
C ASN A 137 13.68 11.46 -7.28
N GLY A 138 12.59 10.85 -7.73
CA GLY A 138 12.40 10.49 -9.13
C GLY A 138 12.34 11.73 -10.03
N VAL A 139 11.58 12.74 -9.64
CA VAL A 139 11.51 14.03 -10.37
C VAL A 139 12.86 14.74 -10.37
N ALA A 140 13.56 14.77 -9.22
CA ALA A 140 14.89 15.37 -9.13
C ALA A 140 15.89 14.66 -10.06
N ASN A 141 15.95 13.33 -10.03
CA ASN A 141 16.84 12.56 -10.89
C ASN A 141 16.46 12.66 -12.36
N PHE A 142 15.16 12.70 -12.68
CA PHE A 142 14.70 12.96 -14.04
C PHE A 142 15.18 14.32 -14.56
N ALA A 143 15.02 15.38 -13.76
CA ALA A 143 15.45 16.71 -14.15
C ALA A 143 16.99 16.78 -14.32
N LYS A 144 17.73 16.15 -13.40
CA LYS A 144 19.19 15.99 -13.51
C LYS A 144 19.59 15.33 -14.83
N ASN A 145 18.91 14.23 -15.20
CA ASN A 145 19.19 13.49 -16.43
C ASN A 145 18.75 14.26 -17.69
N ALA A 146 17.75 15.14 -17.57
CA ALA A 146 17.32 16.05 -18.64
C ALA A 146 18.25 17.26 -18.84
N GLY A 147 19.36 17.34 -18.08
CA GLY A 147 20.39 18.37 -18.22
C GLY A 147 20.32 19.50 -17.18
N ALA A 148 19.48 19.37 -16.13
CA ALA A 148 19.53 20.31 -15.01
C ALA A 148 20.88 20.22 -14.28
N ASP A 149 21.45 21.37 -13.92
CA ASP A 149 22.69 21.45 -13.16
C ASP A 149 22.54 20.73 -11.80
N PRO A 150 23.33 19.66 -11.53
CA PRO A 150 23.34 18.95 -10.25
C PRO A 150 23.60 19.84 -9.03
N ASN A 151 24.24 21.00 -9.23
CA ASN A 151 24.56 21.94 -8.16
C ASN A 151 23.49 23.02 -7.94
N ALA A 152 22.45 23.04 -8.77
CA ALA A 152 21.36 24.01 -8.60
C ALA A 152 20.69 23.81 -7.24
N THR A 153 20.52 24.90 -6.48
CA THR A 153 19.97 24.86 -5.11
C THR A 153 18.61 24.16 -5.04
N TRP A 154 17.71 24.43 -5.98
CA TRP A 154 16.39 23.80 -6.00
C TRP A 154 16.49 22.27 -6.19
N LEU A 155 17.46 21.79 -6.97
CA LEU A 155 17.65 20.36 -7.22
C LEU A 155 18.26 19.68 -5.99
N GLN A 156 19.24 20.31 -5.34
CA GLN A 156 19.79 19.83 -4.07
C GLN A 156 18.73 19.79 -2.96
N MET A 157 17.83 20.79 -2.91
CA MET A 157 16.70 20.79 -1.99
C MET A 157 15.76 19.60 -2.24
N LEU A 158 15.41 19.31 -3.50
CA LEU A 158 14.57 18.15 -3.82
C LEU A 158 15.25 16.84 -3.44
N LEU A 159 16.54 16.66 -3.75
CA LEU A 159 17.29 15.47 -3.37
C LEU A 159 17.39 15.29 -1.85
N LEU A 160 17.53 16.39 -1.09
CA LEU A 160 17.52 16.35 0.37
C LEU A 160 16.15 15.93 0.92
N ILE A 161 15.07 16.55 0.44
CA ILE A 161 13.70 16.25 0.87
C ILE A 161 13.33 14.80 0.49
N GLY A 162 13.66 14.39 -0.73
CA GLY A 162 13.40 13.04 -1.22
C GLY A 162 14.25 11.99 -0.52
N GLY A 163 15.51 12.29 -0.20
CA GLY A 163 16.42 11.36 0.49
C GLY A 163 16.15 11.16 1.98
N GLY A 164 15.55 12.14 2.65
CA GLY A 164 15.46 12.18 4.12
C GLY A 164 14.90 10.92 4.78
N ILE A 165 13.80 10.36 4.25
CA ILE A 165 13.21 9.14 4.84
C ILE A 165 14.11 7.92 4.69
N PHE A 166 14.87 7.82 3.60
CA PHE A 166 15.78 6.71 3.34
C PHE A 166 16.97 6.76 4.30
N THR A 167 17.49 7.96 4.57
CA THR A 167 18.55 8.20 5.56
C THR A 167 18.15 7.72 6.96
N PHE A 168 16.91 7.94 7.37
CA PHE A 168 16.42 7.59 8.70
C PHE A 168 15.56 6.31 8.73
N LEU A 169 15.57 5.53 7.65
CA LEU A 169 14.68 4.38 7.48
C LEU A 169 14.91 3.32 8.57
N GLY A 170 16.17 3.04 8.90
CA GLY A 170 16.51 2.10 9.98
C GLY A 170 15.89 2.50 11.33
N ILE A 171 15.87 3.80 11.64
CA ILE A 171 15.29 4.31 12.89
C ILE A 171 13.77 4.06 12.91
N LEU A 172 13.09 4.39 11.80
CA LEU A 172 11.63 4.22 11.67
C LEU A 172 11.22 2.74 11.67
N VAL A 173 12.00 1.88 11.01
CA VAL A 173 11.80 0.42 11.00
C VAL A 173 11.99 -0.16 12.39
N GLY A 174 13.03 0.25 13.11
CA GLY A 174 13.26 -0.19 14.49
C GLY A 174 12.13 0.23 15.42
N TRP A 175 11.68 1.49 15.32
CA TRP A 175 10.53 2.02 16.05
C TRP A 175 9.27 1.19 15.81
N ASN A 176 8.91 0.98 14.54
CA ASN A 176 7.72 0.22 14.16
C ASN A 176 7.83 -1.25 14.55
N THR A 177 9.02 -1.84 14.47
CA THR A 177 9.26 -3.22 14.95
C THR A 177 8.95 -3.32 16.44
N ALA A 178 9.54 -2.46 17.26
CA ALA A 178 9.27 -2.49 18.70
C ALA A 178 7.78 -2.28 19.01
N LYS A 179 7.11 -1.36 18.30
CA LYS A 179 5.66 -1.13 18.42
C LYS A 179 4.84 -2.37 18.04
N GLU A 180 5.13 -2.99 16.90
CA GLU A 180 4.42 -4.18 16.39
C GLU A 180 4.54 -5.38 17.34
N PHE A 181 5.70 -5.56 17.96
CA PHE A 181 5.92 -6.63 18.93
C PHE A 181 5.53 -6.27 20.37
N GLY A 182 5.08 -5.03 20.60
CA GLY A 182 4.54 -4.54 21.87
C GLY A 182 5.59 -4.23 22.94
N GLY A 183 6.77 -3.74 22.54
CA GLY A 183 7.75 -3.14 23.45
C GLY A 183 7.86 -1.63 23.25
N THR A 184 8.87 -1.02 23.88
CA THR A 184 9.06 0.44 23.86
C THR A 184 9.62 0.92 22.51
N PRO A 185 8.89 1.75 21.73
CA PRO A 185 9.31 2.13 20.38
C PRO A 185 10.67 2.83 20.29
N VAL A 186 10.98 3.69 21.27
CA VAL A 186 12.27 4.39 21.34
C VAL A 186 13.45 3.41 21.44
N LEU A 187 13.29 2.29 22.17
CA LEU A 187 14.35 1.27 22.24
C LEU A 187 14.56 0.63 20.87
N GLY A 188 13.47 0.27 20.17
CA GLY A 188 13.57 -0.20 18.79
C GLY A 188 14.27 0.80 17.85
N ALA A 189 14.01 2.10 18.00
CA ALA A 189 14.68 3.14 17.22
C ALA A 189 16.20 3.20 17.51
N ILE A 190 16.63 2.95 18.76
CA ILE A 190 18.05 2.85 19.12
C ILE A 190 18.73 1.71 18.35
N ALA A 191 18.06 0.60 18.09
CA ALA A 191 18.62 -0.47 17.26
C ALA A 191 18.95 0.03 15.84
N GLY A 192 18.04 0.80 15.23
CA GLY A 192 18.25 1.44 13.94
C GLY A 192 19.39 2.46 13.95
N ILE A 193 19.43 3.32 14.98
CA ILE A 193 20.51 4.30 15.18
C ILE A 193 21.85 3.57 15.29
N LEU A 194 21.94 2.53 16.13
CA LEU A 194 23.16 1.77 16.36
C LEU A 194 23.68 1.18 15.05
N ILE A 195 22.84 0.43 14.33
CA ILE A 195 23.26 -0.33 13.14
C ILE A 195 23.69 0.56 11.99
N PHE A 196 23.20 1.79 11.89
CA PHE A 196 23.62 2.73 10.85
C PHE A 196 24.58 3.81 11.36
N ASN A 197 25.03 3.75 12.61
CA ASN A 197 25.94 4.74 13.16
C ASN A 197 27.33 4.62 12.51
N PRO A 198 27.84 5.68 11.84
CA PRO A 198 29.18 5.65 11.25
C PRO A 198 30.29 5.38 12.27
N ALA A 199 30.07 5.76 13.54
CA ALA A 199 31.05 5.56 14.62
C ALA A 199 31.35 4.09 14.91
N MET A 200 30.52 3.15 14.46
CA MET A 200 30.84 1.71 14.55
C MET A 200 32.12 1.35 13.79
N ALA A 201 32.47 2.07 12.72
CA ALA A 201 33.73 1.83 12.01
C ALA A 201 34.98 2.03 12.89
N ASN A 202 34.85 2.72 14.03
CA ASN A 202 35.93 2.90 15.00
C ASN A 202 36.04 1.74 16.00
N VAL A 203 35.05 0.84 16.06
CA VAL A 203 35.03 -0.31 16.96
C VAL A 203 35.60 -1.52 16.22
N LYS A 204 36.64 -2.13 16.80
CA LYS A 204 37.25 -3.36 16.27
C LYS A 204 36.86 -4.57 17.09
N LEU A 205 36.36 -5.61 16.43
CA LEU A 205 36.08 -6.92 17.01
C LEU A 205 36.97 -7.96 16.32
N PHE A 206 37.68 -8.76 17.10
CA PHE A 206 38.59 -9.80 16.58
C PHE A 206 39.63 -9.30 15.55
N GLY A 207 40.05 -8.04 15.66
CA GLY A 207 41.02 -7.41 14.75
C GLY A 207 40.39 -6.66 13.56
N GLU A 208 39.11 -6.88 13.26
CA GLU A 208 38.39 -6.26 12.16
C GLU A 208 37.49 -5.12 12.62
N ALA A 209 37.41 -4.04 11.83
CA ALA A 209 36.48 -2.95 12.10
C ALA A 209 35.05 -3.38 11.79
N LEU A 210 34.09 -2.99 12.63
CA LEU A 210 32.68 -3.18 12.33
C LEU A 210 32.27 -2.37 11.11
N VAL A 211 31.36 -2.91 10.31
CA VAL A 211 30.86 -2.26 9.09
C VAL A 211 29.52 -1.61 9.39
N PRO A 212 29.40 -0.27 9.32
CA PRO A 212 28.12 0.41 9.43
C PRO A 212 27.13 -0.08 8.40
N GLY A 213 25.91 -0.36 8.84
CA GLY A 213 24.83 -0.89 8.01
C GLY A 213 24.92 -2.39 7.71
N ARG A 214 25.89 -3.15 8.28
CA ARG A 214 25.98 -4.60 8.02
C ARG A 214 24.69 -5.32 8.44
N GLY A 215 24.13 -6.09 7.51
CA GLY A 215 22.85 -6.78 7.68
C GLY A 215 21.61 -5.89 7.49
N GLY A 216 21.80 -4.61 7.20
CA GLY A 216 20.78 -3.68 6.75
C GLY A 216 19.54 -3.65 7.63
N LEU A 217 18.36 -3.64 7.00
CA LEU A 217 17.10 -3.57 7.75
C LEU A 217 16.74 -4.88 8.45
N PHE A 218 17.25 -6.01 7.98
CA PHE A 218 17.06 -7.29 8.68
C PHE A 218 17.73 -7.26 10.06
N ALA A 219 18.95 -6.72 10.13
CA ALA A 219 19.65 -6.53 11.41
C ALA A 219 18.82 -5.62 12.33
N VAL A 220 18.23 -4.54 11.80
CA VAL A 220 17.38 -3.63 12.58
C VAL A 220 16.16 -4.35 13.14
N ILE A 221 15.46 -5.13 12.31
CA ILE A 221 14.26 -5.87 12.73
C ILE A 221 14.63 -6.88 13.82
N PHE A 222 15.71 -7.65 13.66
CA PHE A 222 16.14 -8.64 14.65
C PHE A 222 16.60 -7.99 15.95
N ALA A 223 17.37 -6.91 15.89
CA ALA A 223 17.83 -6.19 17.06
C ALA A 223 16.66 -5.52 17.81
N ALA A 224 15.76 -4.83 17.11
CA ALA A 224 14.58 -4.22 17.73
C ALA A 224 13.64 -5.28 18.33
N TRP A 225 13.44 -6.41 17.66
CA TRP A 225 12.68 -7.53 18.24
C TRP A 225 13.35 -8.08 19.50
N LEU A 226 14.68 -8.26 19.48
CA LEU A 226 15.43 -8.72 20.64
C LEU A 226 15.35 -7.71 21.79
N MET A 227 15.36 -6.40 21.50
CA MET A 227 15.11 -5.36 22.51
C MET A 227 13.76 -5.54 23.19
N VAL A 228 12.69 -5.85 22.45
CA VAL A 228 11.36 -6.13 23.05
C VAL A 228 11.41 -7.36 23.96
N VAL A 229 12.11 -8.42 23.54
CA VAL A 229 12.23 -9.66 24.33
C VAL A 229 13.01 -9.39 25.61
N VAL A 230 14.20 -8.80 25.50
CA VAL A 230 15.07 -8.50 26.66
C VAL A 230 14.40 -7.51 27.59
N GLU A 231 13.78 -6.44 27.08
CA GLU A 231 13.04 -5.47 27.87
C GLU A 231 12.01 -6.16 28.77
N ARG A 232 11.18 -7.04 28.19
CA ARG A 232 10.14 -7.75 28.94
C ARG A 232 10.70 -8.68 30.00
N GLN A 233 11.84 -9.31 29.74
CA GLN A 233 12.44 -10.24 30.70
C GLN A 233 13.14 -9.51 31.83
N VAL A 234 13.86 -8.43 31.53
CA VAL A 234 14.50 -7.58 32.55
C VAL A 234 13.44 -6.94 33.44
N ARG A 235 12.35 -6.42 32.87
CA ARG A 235 11.26 -5.79 33.62
C ARG A 235 10.58 -6.71 34.63
N LYS A 236 10.60 -8.03 34.41
CA LYS A 236 10.08 -9.02 35.38
C LYS A 236 10.98 -9.21 36.59
N ALA A 237 12.29 -8.99 36.43
CA ALA A 237 13.29 -9.21 37.48
C ALA A 237 13.62 -7.92 38.26
N VAL A 238 13.43 -6.76 37.64
CA VAL A 238 13.79 -5.47 38.23
C VAL A 238 12.67 -4.94 39.16
N PRO A 239 13.00 -4.47 40.38
CA PRO A 239 12.01 -3.84 41.25
C PRO A 239 11.40 -2.56 40.63
N ASN A 240 10.09 -2.36 40.82
CA ASN A 240 9.34 -1.22 40.25
C ASN A 240 9.99 0.15 40.51
N ALA A 241 10.65 0.33 41.67
CA ALA A 241 11.29 1.60 42.05
C ALA A 241 12.43 2.03 41.11
N VAL A 242 13.09 1.08 40.44
CA VAL A 242 14.25 1.35 39.57
C VAL A 242 14.02 0.90 38.12
N ASP A 243 12.87 0.32 37.80
CA ASP A 243 12.50 -0.19 36.46
C ASP A 243 12.70 0.85 35.35
N ILE A 244 12.29 2.10 35.60
CA ILE A 244 12.41 3.19 34.62
C ILE A 244 13.85 3.50 34.20
N ILE A 245 14.84 3.15 35.03
CA ILE A 245 16.27 3.37 34.76
C ILE A 245 16.93 2.07 34.29
N VAL A 246 16.77 1.00 35.07
CA VAL A 246 17.55 -0.22 34.94
C VAL A 246 17.12 -1.04 33.72
N THR A 247 15.81 -1.17 33.48
CA THR A 247 15.30 -1.96 32.36
C THR A 247 15.76 -1.44 30.99
N PRO A 248 15.55 -0.14 30.65
CA PRO A 248 16.03 0.36 29.37
C PRO A 248 17.57 0.33 29.26
N LEU A 249 18.30 0.62 30.35
CA LEU A 249 19.77 0.55 30.37
C LEU A 249 20.29 -0.85 30.01
N ILE A 250 19.83 -1.88 30.72
CA ILE A 250 20.26 -3.26 30.48
C ILE A 250 19.84 -3.70 29.09
N THR A 251 18.61 -3.38 28.67
CA THR A 251 18.11 -3.74 27.34
C THR A 251 19.01 -3.18 26.24
N VAL A 252 19.31 -1.88 26.29
CA VAL A 252 20.17 -1.23 25.28
C VAL A 252 21.57 -1.81 25.32
N LEU A 253 22.19 -1.93 26.50
CA LEU A 253 23.57 -2.44 26.61
C LEU A 253 23.70 -3.87 26.09
N VAL A 254 22.88 -4.79 26.59
CA VAL A 254 22.95 -6.21 26.23
C VAL A 254 22.66 -6.39 24.75
N VAL A 255 21.55 -5.80 24.26
CA VAL A 255 21.17 -6.00 22.86
C VAL A 255 22.12 -5.32 21.90
N SER A 256 22.70 -4.15 22.24
CA SER A 256 23.69 -3.49 21.38
C SER A 256 24.95 -4.34 21.21
N ILE A 257 25.45 -4.93 22.30
CA ILE A 257 26.61 -5.83 22.27
C ILE A 257 26.30 -7.08 21.43
N VAL A 258 25.16 -7.73 21.68
CA VAL A 258 24.71 -8.90 20.90
C VAL A 258 24.51 -8.53 19.43
N THR A 259 24.05 -7.32 19.15
CA THR A 259 23.83 -6.85 17.78
C THR A 259 25.13 -6.80 16.99
N MET A 260 26.18 -6.22 17.60
CA MET A 260 27.50 -6.12 16.98
C MET A 260 28.18 -7.48 16.83
N LEU A 261 28.07 -8.36 17.83
CA LEU A 261 28.76 -9.67 17.83
C LEU A 261 28.08 -10.73 16.97
N ALA A 262 26.74 -10.74 16.91
CA ALA A 262 25.99 -11.86 16.34
C ALA A 262 24.95 -11.43 15.29
N ILE A 263 24.15 -10.39 15.57
CA ILE A 263 23.04 -10.03 14.67
C ILE A 263 23.56 -9.46 13.35
N GLN A 264 24.52 -8.53 13.38
CA GLN A 264 25.07 -7.95 12.14
C GLN A 264 25.71 -9.01 11.22
N PRO A 265 26.58 -9.92 11.69
CA PRO A 265 27.10 -10.99 10.85
C PRO A 265 26.00 -11.91 10.28
N LEU A 266 25.05 -12.34 11.13
CA LEU A 266 23.98 -13.25 10.72
C LEU A 266 23.03 -12.61 9.71
N ALA A 267 22.57 -11.40 10.00
CA ALA A 267 21.71 -10.63 9.11
C ALA A 267 22.44 -10.23 7.83
N GLY A 268 23.76 -10.00 7.92
CA GLY A 268 24.62 -9.78 6.76
C GLY A 268 24.61 -10.96 5.80
N PHE A 269 24.86 -12.17 6.31
CA PHE A 269 24.79 -13.39 5.50
C PHE A 269 23.39 -13.60 4.90
N LEU A 270 22.34 -13.38 5.68
CA LEU A 270 20.96 -13.46 5.20
C LEU A 270 20.69 -12.45 4.07
N SER A 271 21.11 -11.21 4.28
CA SER A 271 20.91 -10.12 3.33
C SER A 271 21.63 -10.41 2.00
N ASP A 272 22.92 -10.73 2.06
CA ASP A 272 23.74 -11.05 0.89
C ASP A 272 23.19 -12.26 0.12
N GLY A 273 22.70 -13.27 0.86
CA GLY A 273 22.07 -14.46 0.29
C GLY A 273 20.77 -14.13 -0.44
N ILE A 274 19.91 -13.28 0.13
CA ILE A 274 18.65 -12.85 -0.50
C ILE A 274 18.94 -12.00 -1.76
N THR A 275 19.82 -11.01 -1.67
CA THR A 275 20.09 -10.10 -2.79
C THR A 275 20.80 -10.84 -3.94
N SER A 276 21.81 -11.66 -3.62
CA SER A 276 22.49 -12.50 -4.60
C SER A 276 21.56 -13.55 -5.21
N GLY A 277 20.71 -14.18 -4.40
CA GLY A 277 19.77 -15.19 -4.86
C GLY A 277 18.72 -14.63 -5.83
N ILE A 278 18.13 -13.48 -5.52
CA ILE A 278 17.17 -12.82 -6.41
C ILE A 278 17.86 -12.33 -7.70
N ASN A 279 19.06 -11.76 -7.59
CA ASN A 279 19.84 -11.38 -8.78
C ASN A 279 20.16 -12.61 -9.66
N ALA A 280 20.53 -13.74 -9.05
CA ALA A 280 20.79 -14.98 -9.78
C ALA A 280 19.52 -15.50 -10.47
N ILE A 281 18.37 -15.48 -9.79
CA ILE A 281 17.07 -15.86 -10.37
C ILE A 281 16.76 -14.98 -11.59
N LEU A 282 16.93 -13.67 -11.49
CA LEU A 282 16.64 -12.75 -12.59
C LEU A 282 17.66 -12.88 -13.73
N ASN A 283 18.96 -13.02 -13.43
CA ASN A 283 20.00 -13.09 -14.45
C ASN A 283 20.03 -14.43 -15.19
N ILE A 284 19.82 -15.55 -14.50
CA ILE A 284 19.82 -16.89 -15.10
C ILE A 284 18.44 -17.19 -15.70
N GLY A 285 17.38 -16.92 -14.95
CA GLY A 285 16.01 -17.22 -15.37
C GLY A 285 15.43 -16.21 -16.37
N GLY A 286 16.01 -15.01 -16.47
CA GLY A 286 15.67 -13.99 -17.46
C GLY A 286 14.16 -13.77 -17.60
N ALA A 287 13.68 -13.88 -18.84
CA ALA A 287 12.26 -13.76 -19.18
C ALA A 287 11.36 -14.71 -18.37
N PHE A 288 11.78 -15.95 -18.15
CA PHE A 288 10.96 -16.94 -17.45
C PHE A 288 10.80 -16.58 -15.97
N ALA A 289 11.90 -16.18 -15.31
CA ALA A 289 11.84 -15.71 -13.93
C ALA A 289 10.93 -14.48 -13.80
N GLY A 290 11.09 -13.50 -14.70
CA GLY A 290 10.22 -12.32 -14.75
C GLY A 290 8.75 -12.67 -14.92
N ALA A 291 8.44 -13.64 -15.80
CA ALA A 291 7.09 -14.11 -16.04
C ALA A 291 6.45 -14.73 -14.79
N VAL A 292 7.17 -15.64 -14.15
CA VAL A 292 6.68 -16.33 -12.94
C VAL A 292 6.50 -15.34 -11.80
N LEU A 293 7.48 -14.47 -11.56
CA LEU A 293 7.43 -13.49 -10.48
C LEU A 293 6.24 -12.53 -10.66
N ALA A 294 6.08 -11.91 -11.82
CA ALA A 294 4.97 -10.98 -12.07
C ALA A 294 3.61 -11.69 -12.11
N GLY A 295 3.53 -12.85 -12.76
CA GLY A 295 2.29 -13.60 -12.90
C GLY A 295 1.76 -14.16 -11.59
N THR A 296 2.63 -14.46 -10.63
CA THR A 296 2.23 -14.96 -9.29
C THR A 296 2.09 -13.87 -8.24
N PHE A 297 2.50 -12.63 -8.55
CA PHE A 297 2.45 -11.53 -7.59
C PHE A 297 1.03 -11.05 -7.30
N LEU A 298 0.13 -11.06 -8.28
CA LEU A 298 -1.24 -10.62 -8.05
C LEU A 298 -2.01 -11.46 -7.00
N PRO A 299 -1.91 -12.80 -6.98
CA PRO A 299 -2.35 -13.62 -5.85
C PRO A 299 -1.78 -13.20 -4.49
N LEU A 300 -0.52 -12.76 -4.44
CA LEU A 300 0.12 -12.27 -3.22
C LEU A 300 -0.46 -10.91 -2.78
N VAL A 301 -0.77 -10.04 -3.75
CA VAL A 301 -1.44 -8.74 -3.53
C VAL A 301 -2.84 -8.93 -2.95
N MET A 302 -3.61 -9.87 -3.50
CA MET A 302 -4.95 -10.24 -3.02
C MET A 302 -4.99 -10.63 -1.53
N VAL A 303 -3.93 -11.24 -1.01
CA VAL A 303 -3.84 -11.62 0.41
C VAL A 303 -3.09 -10.60 1.28
N GLY A 304 -2.65 -9.49 0.70
CA GLY A 304 -1.90 -8.43 1.39
C GLY A 304 -0.49 -8.83 1.83
N LEU A 305 -0.01 -10.01 1.42
CA LEU A 305 1.31 -10.51 1.83
C LEU A 305 2.46 -9.88 1.03
N HIS A 306 2.15 -9.14 -0.03
CA HIS A 306 3.14 -8.46 -0.86
C HIS A 306 3.94 -7.40 -0.09
N HIS A 307 3.37 -6.78 0.94
CA HIS A 307 4.11 -5.90 1.86
C HIS A 307 5.17 -6.64 2.68
N GLY A 308 5.08 -7.98 2.79
CA GLY A 308 6.14 -8.80 3.37
C GLY A 308 7.44 -8.80 2.54
N LEU A 309 7.40 -8.36 1.27
CA LEU A 309 8.58 -8.21 0.41
C LEU A 309 9.21 -6.81 0.50
N THR A 310 8.57 -5.85 1.17
CA THR A 310 9.13 -4.51 1.36
C THR A 310 10.53 -4.49 1.98
N PRO A 311 10.87 -5.30 3.00
CA PRO A 311 12.23 -5.36 3.51
C PRO A 311 13.24 -5.79 2.45
N ILE A 312 12.87 -6.68 1.53
CA ILE A 312 13.75 -7.16 0.45
C ILE A 312 14.05 -6.02 -0.53
N HIS A 313 13.02 -5.29 -0.97
CA HIS A 313 13.20 -4.11 -1.82
C HIS A 313 14.11 -3.07 -1.17
N MET A 314 13.89 -2.80 0.11
CA MET A 314 14.72 -1.85 0.85
C MET A 314 16.14 -2.31 1.05
N GLU A 315 16.35 -3.61 1.26
CA GLU A 315 17.68 -4.16 1.37
C GLU A 315 18.45 -4.02 0.05
N PHE A 316 17.79 -4.27 -1.07
CA PHE A 316 18.33 -3.99 -2.40
C PHE A 316 18.71 -2.52 -2.58
N ILE A 317 17.84 -1.59 -2.16
CA ILE A 317 18.13 -0.14 -2.22
C ILE A 317 19.30 0.21 -1.29
N ASN A 318 19.39 -0.39 -0.10
CA ASN A 318 20.50 -0.15 0.81
C ASN A 318 21.84 -0.66 0.27
N GLN A 319 21.88 -1.85 -0.31
CA GLN A 319 23.11 -2.47 -0.82
C GLN A 319 23.54 -1.95 -2.19
N THR A 320 22.57 -1.76 -3.10
CA THR A 320 22.83 -1.50 -4.52
C THR A 320 22.23 -0.20 -5.03
N HIS A 321 21.58 0.59 -4.16
CA HIS A 321 20.86 1.83 -4.51
C HIS A 321 19.66 1.66 -5.45
N VAL A 322 19.36 0.43 -5.87
CA VAL A 322 18.23 0.10 -6.73
C VAL A 322 17.57 -1.20 -6.29
N THR A 323 16.30 -1.39 -6.66
CA THR A 323 15.58 -2.66 -6.53
C THR A 323 15.13 -3.16 -7.90
N PRO A 324 15.75 -4.22 -8.46
CA PRO A 324 15.37 -4.78 -9.76
C PRO A 324 14.04 -5.55 -9.71
N LEU A 325 13.65 -6.01 -8.52
CA LEU A 325 12.44 -6.80 -8.33
C LEU A 325 11.16 -5.97 -8.51
N LEU A 326 11.19 -4.68 -8.12
CA LEU A 326 9.97 -3.85 -8.06
C LEU A 326 9.35 -3.59 -9.45
N PRO A 327 10.11 -3.19 -10.49
CA PRO A 327 9.55 -3.02 -11.84
C PRO A 327 8.95 -4.29 -12.43
N VAL A 328 9.54 -5.46 -12.14
CA VAL A 328 9.01 -6.76 -12.58
C VAL A 328 7.66 -7.04 -11.92
N LEU A 329 7.61 -6.95 -10.58
CA LEU A 329 6.38 -7.23 -9.82
C LEU A 329 5.27 -6.22 -10.09
N ALA A 330 5.61 -4.97 -10.41
CA ALA A 330 4.65 -3.92 -10.78
C ALA A 330 3.77 -4.29 -11.98
N MET A 331 4.21 -5.22 -12.82
CA MET A 331 3.44 -5.69 -13.99
C MET A 331 2.15 -6.43 -13.59
N ALA A 332 2.05 -6.92 -12.34
CA ALA A 332 0.82 -7.49 -11.79
C ALA A 332 -0.38 -6.54 -11.88
N GLY A 333 -0.22 -5.31 -11.41
CA GLY A 333 -1.25 -4.28 -11.50
C GLY A 333 -1.55 -3.92 -12.95
N ALA A 334 -0.54 -3.92 -13.82
CA ALA A 334 -0.73 -3.65 -15.23
C ALA A 334 -1.55 -4.73 -15.94
N GLY A 335 -1.30 -6.01 -15.67
CA GLY A 335 -2.14 -7.10 -16.15
C GLY A 335 -3.62 -6.92 -15.78
N GLN A 336 -3.91 -6.41 -14.57
CA GLN A 336 -5.28 -6.13 -14.14
C GLN A 336 -5.92 -4.98 -14.90
N VAL A 337 -5.19 -3.88 -15.14
CA VAL A 337 -5.68 -2.77 -15.95
C VAL A 337 -6.05 -3.25 -17.35
N GLY A 338 -5.21 -4.06 -17.99
CA GLY A 338 -5.51 -4.69 -19.27
C GLY A 338 -6.79 -5.52 -19.24
N ALA A 339 -6.92 -6.39 -18.23
CA ALA A 339 -8.11 -7.21 -18.03
C ALA A 339 -9.39 -6.39 -17.82
N ALA A 340 -9.31 -5.31 -17.03
CA ALA A 340 -10.43 -4.41 -16.79
C ALA A 340 -10.86 -3.68 -18.07
N ILE A 341 -9.92 -3.21 -18.89
CA ILE A 341 -10.24 -2.59 -20.20
C ILE A 341 -10.95 -3.60 -21.12
N ALA A 342 -10.48 -4.85 -21.17
CA ALA A 342 -11.13 -5.89 -21.96
C ALA A 342 -12.57 -6.14 -21.53
N ILE A 343 -12.83 -6.22 -20.23
CA ILE A 343 -14.18 -6.39 -19.70
C ILE A 343 -15.03 -5.14 -20.03
N TYR A 344 -14.50 -3.93 -19.84
CA TYR A 344 -15.24 -2.69 -20.12
C TYR A 344 -15.73 -2.58 -21.57
N VAL A 345 -14.90 -3.01 -22.52
CA VAL A 345 -15.25 -3.00 -23.95
C VAL A 345 -16.23 -4.13 -24.30
N LYS A 346 -16.11 -5.29 -23.63
CA LYS A 346 -16.88 -6.49 -23.97
C LYS A 346 -18.26 -6.56 -23.29
N THR A 347 -18.36 -6.05 -22.06
CA THR A 347 -19.57 -6.18 -21.23
C THR A 347 -20.68 -5.22 -21.63
N LYS A 348 -21.93 -5.68 -21.57
CA LYS A 348 -23.14 -4.85 -21.73
C LYS A 348 -23.72 -4.42 -20.38
N ASN A 349 -23.30 -5.05 -19.29
CA ASN A 349 -23.73 -4.71 -17.94
C ASN A 349 -23.26 -3.28 -17.56
N LYS A 350 -24.22 -2.35 -17.41
CA LYS A 350 -23.95 -0.94 -17.09
C LYS A 350 -23.25 -0.75 -15.74
N ARG A 351 -23.57 -1.58 -14.75
CA ARG A 351 -22.97 -1.53 -13.41
C ARG A 351 -21.48 -1.88 -13.49
N LEU A 352 -21.16 -3.01 -14.10
CA LEU A 352 -19.77 -3.46 -14.27
C LEU A 352 -18.95 -2.43 -15.06
N ARG A 353 -19.53 -1.79 -16.08
CA ARG A 353 -18.88 -0.68 -16.78
C ARG A 353 -18.59 0.53 -15.89
N ASN A 354 -19.52 0.91 -15.01
CA ASN A 354 -19.34 2.04 -14.11
C ASN A 354 -18.24 1.76 -13.07
N VAL A 355 -18.21 0.56 -12.49
CA VAL A 355 -17.15 0.14 -11.55
C VAL A 355 -15.78 0.19 -12.22
N ILE A 356 -15.67 -0.37 -13.43
CA ILE A 356 -14.40 -0.33 -14.19
C ILE A 356 -14.02 1.12 -14.53
N LYS A 357 -14.98 1.93 -14.98
CA LYS A 357 -14.73 3.34 -15.32
C LYS A 357 -14.22 4.14 -14.12
N GLY A 358 -14.74 3.88 -12.92
CA GLY A 358 -14.28 4.50 -11.67
C GLY A 358 -12.90 3.99 -11.23
N GLY A 359 -12.62 2.70 -11.38
CA GLY A 359 -11.37 2.08 -10.93
C GLY A 359 -10.17 2.25 -11.88
N LEU A 360 -10.39 2.43 -13.19
CA LEU A 360 -9.31 2.52 -14.17
C LEU A 360 -8.31 3.67 -13.92
N PRO A 361 -8.74 4.92 -13.63
CA PRO A 361 -7.81 6.02 -13.41
C PRO A 361 -6.79 5.73 -12.30
N VAL A 362 -7.25 5.21 -11.16
CA VAL A 362 -6.38 4.85 -10.04
C VAL A 362 -5.59 3.57 -10.30
N GLY A 363 -6.15 2.63 -11.08
CA GLY A 363 -5.46 1.44 -11.56
C GLY A 363 -4.24 1.75 -12.42
N PHE A 364 -4.34 2.71 -13.35
CA PHE A 364 -3.20 3.19 -14.15
C PHE A 364 -2.10 3.82 -13.27
N LEU A 365 -2.50 4.45 -12.17
CA LEU A 365 -1.58 5.02 -11.19
C LEU A 365 -1.01 3.98 -10.21
N GLY A 366 -1.37 2.70 -10.36
CA GLY A 366 -0.83 1.59 -9.59
C GLY A 366 -1.60 1.24 -8.32
N ILE A 367 -2.78 1.83 -8.11
CA ILE A 367 -3.72 1.45 -7.04
C ILE A 367 -4.70 0.43 -7.62
N GLY A 368 -4.37 -0.84 -7.43
CA GLY A 368 -5.07 -1.96 -8.08
C GLY A 368 -6.31 -2.46 -7.33
N GLU A 369 -6.50 -2.10 -6.06
CA GLU A 369 -7.55 -2.64 -5.20
C GLU A 369 -8.97 -2.51 -5.78
N PRO A 370 -9.38 -1.36 -6.36
CA PRO A 370 -10.70 -1.23 -6.96
C PRO A 370 -10.91 -2.21 -8.13
N LEU A 371 -9.90 -2.43 -8.96
CA LEU A 371 -9.98 -3.36 -10.10
C LEU A 371 -9.81 -4.82 -9.67
N LEU A 372 -9.05 -5.07 -8.61
CA LEU A 372 -8.89 -6.40 -8.04
C LEU A 372 -10.19 -6.90 -7.44
N TYR A 373 -10.69 -6.19 -6.44
CA TYR A 373 -11.85 -6.64 -5.66
C TYR A 373 -13.18 -6.28 -6.32
N GLY A 374 -13.25 -5.20 -7.10
CA GLY A 374 -14.49 -4.77 -7.75
C GLY A 374 -14.69 -5.31 -9.16
N VAL A 375 -13.71 -6.01 -9.75
CA VAL A 375 -13.80 -6.47 -11.15
C VAL A 375 -13.23 -7.88 -11.31
N THR A 376 -11.91 -8.02 -11.22
CA THR A 376 -11.24 -9.24 -11.71
C THR A 376 -11.42 -10.44 -10.80
N LEU A 377 -11.36 -10.26 -9.48
CA LEU A 377 -11.48 -11.34 -8.50
C LEU A 377 -12.90 -11.94 -8.41
N PRO A 378 -13.99 -11.13 -8.31
CA PRO A 378 -15.35 -11.67 -8.28
C PRO A 378 -15.69 -12.49 -9.54
N LEU A 379 -15.15 -12.08 -10.69
CA LEU A 379 -15.35 -12.79 -11.96
C LEU A 379 -14.48 -14.06 -12.07
N GLY A 380 -13.47 -14.26 -11.23
CA GLY A 380 -12.64 -15.47 -11.18
C GLY A 380 -11.69 -15.64 -12.38
N LYS A 381 -12.19 -15.94 -13.59
CA LYS A 381 -11.33 -16.15 -14.77
C LYS A 381 -10.56 -14.90 -15.21
N PRO A 382 -11.14 -13.68 -15.21
CA PRO A 382 -10.40 -12.47 -15.53
C PRO A 382 -9.21 -12.20 -14.62
N PHE A 383 -9.26 -12.62 -13.36
CA PHE A 383 -8.13 -12.56 -12.44
C PHE A 383 -6.95 -13.41 -12.93
N ILE A 384 -7.21 -14.62 -13.43
CA ILE A 384 -6.17 -15.51 -13.96
C ILE A 384 -5.59 -14.94 -15.25
N THR A 385 -6.43 -14.43 -16.16
CA THR A 385 -5.93 -13.83 -17.41
C THR A 385 -5.18 -12.53 -17.18
N ALA A 386 -5.53 -11.76 -16.14
CA ALA A 386 -4.72 -10.63 -15.68
C ALA A 386 -3.32 -11.08 -15.23
N CYS A 387 -3.21 -12.19 -14.47
CA CYS A 387 -1.93 -12.77 -14.08
C CYS A 387 -1.08 -13.18 -15.30
N LEU A 388 -1.70 -13.75 -16.33
CA LEU A 388 -1.00 -14.10 -17.58
C LEU A 388 -0.51 -12.85 -18.31
N GLY A 389 -1.31 -11.78 -18.36
CA GLY A 389 -0.88 -10.50 -18.92
C GLY A 389 0.31 -9.91 -18.17
N ALA A 390 0.26 -9.96 -16.84
CA ALA A 390 1.35 -9.55 -15.96
C ALA A 390 2.62 -10.37 -16.19
N ALA A 391 2.51 -11.67 -16.43
CA ALA A 391 3.64 -12.54 -16.75
C ALA A 391 4.39 -12.07 -18.01
N VAL A 392 3.68 -11.68 -19.08
CA VAL A 392 4.35 -11.20 -20.30
C VAL A 392 5.07 -9.87 -20.06
N GLY A 393 4.45 -8.93 -19.35
CA GLY A 393 5.12 -7.69 -18.96
C GLY A 393 6.32 -7.92 -18.05
N GLY A 394 6.19 -8.81 -17.05
CA GLY A 394 7.26 -9.15 -16.12
C GLY A 394 8.46 -9.80 -16.81
N ALA A 395 8.20 -10.68 -17.77
CA ALA A 395 9.23 -11.28 -18.63
C ALA A 395 10.02 -10.19 -19.36
N PHE A 396 9.32 -9.23 -19.95
CA PHE A 396 9.94 -8.11 -20.64
C PHE A 396 10.80 -7.27 -19.69
N GLN A 397 10.28 -6.88 -18.51
CA GLN A 397 11.04 -6.09 -17.54
C GLN A 397 12.32 -6.79 -17.06
N ALA A 398 12.25 -8.12 -16.85
CA ALA A 398 13.40 -8.91 -16.43
C ALA A 398 14.49 -8.94 -17.52
N VAL A 399 14.11 -9.10 -18.80
CA VAL A 399 15.05 -9.05 -19.94
C VAL A 399 15.68 -7.66 -20.08
N MET A 400 14.89 -6.61 -19.93
CA MET A 400 15.39 -5.23 -20.02
C MET A 400 16.19 -4.79 -18.78
N GLN A 401 16.23 -5.63 -17.74
CA GLN A 401 16.88 -5.37 -16.46
C GLN A 401 16.51 -3.99 -15.93
N THR A 402 15.21 -3.68 -15.88
CA THR A 402 14.73 -2.45 -15.27
C THR A 402 14.83 -2.52 -13.76
N ALA A 403 15.24 -1.43 -13.13
CA ALA A 403 15.35 -1.33 -11.69
C ALA A 403 14.80 0.01 -11.20
N SER A 404 14.41 0.08 -9.93
CA SER A 404 13.86 1.29 -9.33
C SER A 404 14.77 1.84 -8.24
N LEU A 405 14.95 3.17 -8.19
CA LEU A 405 15.75 3.91 -7.21
C LEU A 405 15.11 3.95 -5.80
N GLY A 406 13.86 3.51 -5.67
CA GLY A 406 13.10 3.61 -4.44
C GLY A 406 11.86 2.72 -4.47
N ILE A 407 11.03 2.83 -3.43
CA ILE A 407 9.72 2.20 -3.41
C ILE A 407 8.68 3.28 -3.69
N GLY A 408 7.87 3.05 -4.73
CA GLY A 408 6.75 3.89 -5.10
C GLY A 408 5.48 3.07 -5.29
N VAL A 409 4.38 3.76 -5.58
CA VAL A 409 3.18 3.12 -6.10
C VAL A 409 3.50 2.55 -7.50
N SER A 410 2.89 1.42 -7.86
CA SER A 410 3.16 0.72 -9.12
C SER A 410 2.57 1.45 -10.34
N GLY A 411 2.48 0.80 -11.51
CA GLY A 411 1.86 1.42 -12.69
C GLY A 411 2.65 2.63 -13.20
N LEU A 412 1.96 3.64 -13.73
CA LEU A 412 2.59 4.85 -14.29
C LEU A 412 3.32 5.69 -13.24
N SER A 413 2.90 5.61 -11.97
CA SER A 413 3.50 6.40 -10.89
C SER A 413 4.92 5.94 -10.51
N LEU A 414 5.33 4.73 -10.94
CA LEU A 414 6.70 4.24 -10.76
C LEU A 414 7.69 4.81 -11.78
N ILE A 415 7.23 5.39 -12.90
CA ILE A 415 8.09 5.88 -13.99
C ILE A 415 9.21 6.81 -13.51
N PRO A 416 8.95 7.83 -12.66
CA PRO A 416 10.00 8.75 -12.19
C PRO A 416 11.10 8.06 -11.39
N LEU A 417 10.79 6.91 -10.80
CA LEU A 417 11.69 6.14 -9.94
C LEU A 417 12.56 5.13 -10.71
N ILE A 418 12.42 5.02 -12.03
CA ILE A 418 13.17 4.04 -12.83
C ILE A 418 14.62 4.50 -13.03
N ALA A 419 15.56 3.63 -12.68
CA ALA A 419 16.99 3.87 -12.79
C ALA A 419 17.49 3.83 -14.25
N ASP A 420 18.72 4.31 -14.44
CA ASP A 420 19.51 4.17 -15.69
C ASP A 420 18.82 4.70 -16.96
N ASN A 421 17.94 5.70 -16.83
CA ASN A 421 17.15 6.25 -17.93
C ASN A 421 16.27 5.20 -18.66
N LYS A 422 15.98 4.06 -18.01
CA LYS A 422 15.16 2.98 -18.59
C LYS A 422 13.65 3.23 -18.45
N TYR A 423 13.22 4.46 -18.17
CA TYR A 423 11.81 4.80 -17.95
C TYR A 423 10.92 4.48 -19.16
N LEU A 424 11.43 4.63 -20.39
CA LEU A 424 10.72 4.22 -21.61
C LEU A 424 10.57 2.71 -21.73
N LEU A 425 11.58 1.94 -21.31
CA LEU A 425 11.51 0.48 -21.30
C LEU A 425 10.51 0.02 -20.24
N TYR A 426 10.52 0.64 -19.06
CA TYR A 426 9.51 0.36 -18.05
C TYR A 426 8.09 0.65 -18.57
N PHE A 427 7.88 1.81 -19.21
CA PHE A 427 6.61 2.16 -19.82
C PHE A 427 6.18 1.17 -20.91
N LEU A 428 7.09 0.71 -21.77
CA LEU A 428 6.79 -0.30 -22.77
C LEU A 428 6.36 -1.62 -22.13
N GLY A 429 7.00 -2.04 -21.03
CA GLY A 429 6.57 -3.21 -20.27
C GLY A 429 5.15 -3.06 -19.69
N LEU A 430 4.76 -1.87 -19.22
CA LEU A 430 3.37 -1.59 -18.81
C LEU A 430 2.41 -1.76 -19.99
N VAL A 431 2.72 -1.18 -21.15
CA VAL A 431 1.89 -1.30 -22.36
C VAL A 431 1.75 -2.77 -22.79
N ILE A 432 2.83 -3.55 -22.73
CA ILE A 432 2.81 -4.99 -23.00
C ILE A 432 1.88 -5.71 -22.02
N ALA A 433 2.02 -5.47 -20.71
CA ALA A 433 1.15 -6.07 -19.71
C ALA A 433 -0.34 -5.68 -19.90
N TYR A 434 -0.62 -4.42 -20.23
CA TYR A 434 -1.97 -3.95 -20.56
C TYR A 434 -2.52 -4.69 -21.79
N ALA A 435 -1.73 -4.77 -22.86
CA ALA A 435 -2.15 -5.40 -24.11
C ALA A 435 -2.40 -6.90 -23.94
N PHE A 436 -1.51 -7.64 -23.29
CA PHE A 436 -1.69 -9.08 -23.07
C PHE A 436 -2.76 -9.37 -22.03
N GLY A 437 -2.86 -8.56 -20.97
CA GLY A 437 -3.98 -8.63 -20.01
C GLY A 437 -5.33 -8.42 -20.70
N PHE A 438 -5.39 -7.48 -21.65
CA PHE A 438 -6.56 -7.25 -22.50
C PHE A 438 -6.84 -8.47 -23.39
N ILE A 439 -5.87 -8.91 -24.19
CA ILE A 439 -6.04 -10.01 -25.16
C ILE A 439 -6.51 -11.29 -24.45
N PHE A 440 -5.81 -11.71 -23.39
CA PHE A 440 -6.17 -12.93 -22.69
C PHE A 440 -7.56 -12.85 -22.05
N THR A 441 -7.90 -11.69 -21.47
CA THR A 441 -9.21 -11.52 -20.84
C THR A 441 -10.33 -11.43 -21.87
N TYR A 442 -10.12 -10.72 -22.97
CA TYR A 442 -11.12 -10.52 -24.01
C TYR A 442 -11.47 -11.84 -24.70
N PHE A 443 -10.48 -12.67 -25.06
CA PHE A 443 -10.72 -13.92 -25.78
C PHE A 443 -11.04 -15.11 -24.85
N PHE A 444 -10.44 -15.17 -23.66
CA PHE A 444 -10.50 -16.37 -22.82
C PHE A 444 -11.01 -16.13 -21.39
N GLY A 445 -10.91 -14.90 -20.89
CA GLY A 445 -11.19 -14.58 -19.49
C GLY A 445 -12.63 -14.18 -19.17
N PHE A 446 -13.31 -13.46 -20.08
CA PHE A 446 -14.64 -12.89 -19.81
C PHE A 446 -15.73 -13.40 -20.77
N LYS A 447 -16.87 -13.78 -20.22
CA LYS A 447 -18.13 -14.07 -20.91
C LYS A 447 -19.26 -13.24 -20.28
N GLU A 448 -20.26 -12.85 -21.07
CA GLU A 448 -21.35 -11.98 -20.59
C GLU A 448 -22.15 -12.62 -19.44
N GLU A 449 -22.35 -13.94 -19.49
CA GLU A 449 -23.00 -14.73 -18.43
C GLU A 449 -22.39 -14.49 -17.03
N MET A 450 -21.09 -14.16 -16.97
CA MET A 450 -20.39 -13.88 -15.72
C MET A 450 -20.84 -12.56 -15.08
N ALA A 451 -21.47 -11.68 -15.85
CA ALA A 451 -22.01 -10.40 -15.41
C ALA A 451 -23.53 -10.43 -15.16
N GLU A 452 -24.19 -11.59 -15.24
CA GLU A 452 -25.65 -11.70 -15.01
C GLU A 452 -26.03 -11.58 -13.53
N ASN A 453 -25.13 -12.00 -12.62
CA ASN A 453 -25.34 -11.97 -11.16
C ASN A 453 -24.69 -10.76 -10.48
N ILE A 454 -24.43 -9.71 -11.25
CA ILE A 454 -23.65 -8.53 -10.89
C ILE A 454 -24.48 -7.28 -11.17
#